data_AF-A0AAD7TJC0-F1
#
_entry.id   AF-A0AAD7TJC0-F1
#
_cell.length_a   1.000
_cell.length_b   1.000
_cell.length_c   1.000
_cell.angle_alpha   90.00
_cell.angle_beta   90.00
_cell.angle_gamma   90.00
#
_symmetry.space_group_name_H-M   'P 1'
#
loop_
_entity.id
_entity.type
_entity.pdbx_description
1 polymer ?
#
loop_
_entity_poly.entity_id
_entity_poly.type
_entity_poly.pdbx_seq_one_letter_code
_entity_poly.pdbx_strand_id
1 'polypeptide(L)'
;MADVIDLTSNPFVPPKDGRCLINDLPSELLAHIFTLGWTPERDQEPDEDDFEDVDSDDGTYSTISSEGSEPEPTPQEQEEEKERRLPFNVLVSHVCSRWRAVAIENPLLWSHIRFVGTPPYDRATTYLERAKAAPLAITVDRTTMTPT
;
A
#
# COMPACT_ATOMS: atom_id res chain seq x y z
N MET A 1 1.03 48.42 6.43
CA MET A 1 1.50 47.30 7.27
C MET A 1 0.88 46.06 6.68
N ALA A 2 1.67 45.16 6.12
CA ALA A 2 1.16 43.88 5.62
C ALA A 2 1.06 42.93 6.82
N ASP A 3 -0.14 42.45 7.10
CA ASP A 3 -0.35 41.37 8.07
C ASP A 3 0.45 40.15 7.61
N VAL A 4 1.47 39.80 8.40
CA VAL A 4 2.25 38.59 8.19
C VAL A 4 1.32 37.44 8.56
N ILE A 5 0.84 36.71 7.55
CA ILE A 5 0.03 35.52 7.76
C ILE A 5 0.88 34.51 8.55
N ASP A 6 0.48 34.26 9.79
CA ASP A 6 1.13 33.30 10.66
C ASP A 6 0.81 31.87 10.20
N LEU A 7 1.70 31.33 9.37
CA LEU A 7 1.61 29.96 8.84
C LEU A 7 2.02 28.88 9.85
N THR A 8 2.34 29.24 11.10
CA THR A 8 2.78 28.25 12.10
C THR A 8 1.71 27.20 12.45
N SER A 9 0.44 27.47 12.16
CA SER A 9 -0.68 26.53 12.32
C SER A 9 -1.17 25.93 11.00
N ASN A 10 -0.47 26.12 9.88
CA ASN A 10 -0.88 25.58 8.60
C ASN A 10 -0.51 24.07 8.51
N PRO A 11 -1.49 23.15 8.42
CA PRO A 11 -1.22 21.71 8.36
C PRO A 11 -0.52 21.27 7.07
N PHE A 12 -0.48 22.11 6.04
CA PHE A 12 0.20 21.85 4.77
C PHE A 12 1.65 22.34 4.73
N VAL A 13 2.13 23.00 5.80
CA VAL A 13 3.53 23.43 5.91
C VAL A 13 4.25 22.50 6.88
N PRO A 14 5.37 21.86 6.46
CA PRO A 14 6.11 20.98 7.34
C PRO A 14 6.66 21.75 8.56
N PRO A 15 6.70 21.14 9.76
CA PRO A 15 7.22 21.78 10.95
C PRO A 15 8.70 22.22 10.78
N LYS A 16 9.02 23.46 11.18
CA LYS A 16 10.35 24.08 10.99
C LYS A 16 11.46 23.45 11.84
N ASP A 17 11.06 22.75 12.89
CA ASP A 17 11.87 22.01 13.85
C ASP A 17 12.36 20.65 13.31
N GLY A 18 11.98 20.28 12.07
CA GLY A 18 12.46 19.07 11.41
C GLY A 18 11.89 17.77 11.98
N ARG A 19 10.93 17.86 12.91
CA ARG A 19 10.24 16.69 13.46
C ARG A 19 9.36 16.02 12.41
N CYS A 20 9.32 14.70 12.44
CA CYS A 20 8.46 13.90 11.58
C CYS A 20 7.20 13.51 12.36
N LEU A 21 6.08 14.18 12.09
CA LEU A 21 4.83 14.02 12.86
C LEU A 21 4.30 12.58 12.90
N ILE A 22 4.56 11.79 11.85
CA ILE A 22 4.18 10.37 11.79
C ILE A 22 4.89 9.53 12.88
N ASN A 23 6.07 9.97 13.31
CA ASN A 23 6.85 9.31 14.35
C ASN A 23 6.30 9.58 15.75
N ASP A 24 5.61 10.70 15.93
CA ASP A 24 5.05 11.14 17.21
C ASP A 24 3.60 10.69 17.43
N LEU A 25 2.97 10.07 16.42
CA LEU A 25 1.61 9.54 16.57
C LEU A 25 1.55 8.43 17.63
N PRO A 26 0.45 8.33 18.39
CA PRO A 26 0.12 7.12 19.12
C PRO A 26 0.03 5.91 18.17
N SER A 27 0.38 4.72 18.67
CA SER A 27 0.36 3.48 17.88
C SER A 27 -1.03 3.18 17.33
N GLU A 28 -2.08 3.57 18.05
CA GLU A 28 -3.49 3.41 17.66
C GLU A 28 -3.82 4.24 16.43
N LEU A 29 -3.34 5.48 16.36
CA LEU A 29 -3.58 6.34 15.20
C LEU A 29 -2.77 5.86 14.00
N LEU A 30 -1.54 5.39 14.22
CA LEU A 30 -0.74 4.80 13.15
C LEU A 30 -1.37 3.51 12.62
N ALA A 31 -1.88 2.64 13.50
CA ALA A 31 -2.62 1.43 13.12
C ALA A 31 -3.91 1.76 12.36
N HIS A 32 -4.63 2.80 12.78
CA HIS A 32 -5.84 3.27 12.09
C HIS A 32 -5.51 3.79 10.69
N ILE A 33 -4.43 4.57 10.54
CA ILE A 33 -3.93 5.00 9.23
C ILE A 33 -3.61 3.81 8.34
N PHE A 34 -2.95 2.77 8.85
CA PHE A 34 -2.69 1.55 8.08
C PHE A 34 -3.98 0.86 7.64
N THR A 35 -5.01 0.87 8.50
CA THR A 35 -6.30 0.25 8.20
C THR A 35 -7.05 1.04 7.12
N LEU A 36 -6.97 2.37 7.12
CA LEU A 36 -7.59 3.23 6.10
C LEU A 36 -6.82 3.25 4.78
N GLY A 37 -5.49 3.16 4.83
CA GLY A 37 -4.62 3.10 3.65
C GLY A 37 -4.71 1.77 2.89
N TRP A 38 -5.36 0.79 3.50
CA TRP A 38 -5.65 -0.50 2.91
C TRP A 38 -7.10 -0.57 2.44
N THR A 39 -7.29 -0.67 1.13
CA THR A 39 -8.57 -0.95 0.48
C THR A 39 -8.46 -2.32 -0.18
N PRO A 40 -9.39 -3.27 0.06
CA PRO A 40 -9.34 -4.59 -0.58
C PRO A 40 -9.42 -4.49 -2.10
N GLU A 41 -9.97 -3.40 -2.64
CA GLU A 41 -9.97 -3.09 -4.07
C GLU A 41 -8.55 -2.97 -4.65
N ARG A 42 -7.57 -2.43 -3.90
CA ARG A 42 -6.17 -2.31 -4.37
C ARG A 42 -5.47 -3.65 -4.62
N ASP A 43 -5.91 -4.71 -3.94
CA ASP A 43 -5.36 -6.06 -4.12
C ASP A 43 -6.16 -6.89 -5.14
N GLN A 44 -7.28 -6.34 -5.66
CA GLN A 44 -8.31 -7.06 -6.41
C GLN A 44 -8.61 -6.45 -7.79
N GLU A 45 -8.22 -5.20 -8.04
CA GLU A 45 -8.21 -4.64 -9.38
C GLU A 45 -7.26 -5.48 -10.28
N PRO A 46 -7.73 -6.06 -11.40
CA PRO A 46 -6.80 -6.24 -12.52
C PRO A 46 -6.19 -4.88 -12.80
N ASP A 47 -4.89 -4.81 -13.11
CA ASP A 47 -4.31 -3.53 -13.52
C ASP A 47 -4.96 -3.18 -14.86
N GLU A 48 -6.11 -2.53 -14.81
CA GLU A 48 -6.58 -1.71 -15.90
C GLU A 48 -5.70 -0.47 -15.77
N ASP A 49 -4.61 -0.44 -16.55
CA ASP A 49 -3.94 0.80 -16.93
C ASP A 49 -5.00 1.68 -17.62
N ASP A 50 -5.86 2.30 -16.83
CA ASP A 50 -6.84 3.29 -17.26
C ASP A 50 -6.47 4.63 -16.63
N PHE A 51 -5.22 5.03 -16.84
CA PHE A 51 -4.98 6.43 -17.17
C PHE A 51 -5.31 6.58 -18.66
N GLU A 52 -6.59 6.55 -19.02
CA GLU A 52 -6.97 7.35 -20.20
C GLU A 52 -6.58 8.78 -19.85
N ASP A 53 -5.76 9.42 -20.69
CA ASP A 53 -5.46 10.84 -20.62
C ASP A 53 -6.77 11.63 -20.65
N VAL A 54 -7.40 11.81 -19.49
CA VAL A 54 -8.37 12.86 -19.27
C VAL A 54 -7.54 14.11 -19.13
N ASP A 55 -7.38 14.81 -20.25
CA ASP A 55 -6.91 16.18 -20.33
C ASP A 55 -7.83 17.06 -19.44
N SER A 56 -7.53 17.07 -18.15
CA SER A 56 -8.20 17.86 -17.12
C SER A 56 -7.16 18.26 -16.08
N ASP A 57 -6.44 19.32 -16.45
CA ASP A 57 -5.89 20.36 -15.57
C ASP A 57 -6.46 20.35 -14.13
N ASP A 58 -5.82 19.62 -13.20
CA ASP A 58 -5.62 20.05 -11.80
C ASP A 58 -4.60 19.15 -11.06
N GLY A 59 -3.36 19.63 -10.97
CA GLY A 59 -2.56 19.64 -9.74
C GLY A 59 -2.28 18.37 -8.91
N THR A 60 -1.12 17.77 -9.19
CA THR A 60 -0.08 17.41 -8.17
C THR A 60 -0.23 16.13 -7.33
N TYR A 61 0.34 15.03 -7.85
CA TYR A 61 1.29 14.18 -7.10
C TYR A 61 2.45 13.85 -8.05
N SER A 62 3.55 14.59 -7.95
CA SER A 62 4.74 14.34 -8.74
C SER A 62 5.44 13.07 -8.23
N THR A 63 5.21 11.95 -8.93
CA THR A 63 6.25 10.93 -9.06
C THR A 63 7.37 11.58 -9.87
N ILE A 64 8.58 11.65 -9.31
CA ILE A 64 9.76 12.02 -10.08
C ILE A 64 10.03 10.89 -11.09
N SER A 65 9.46 11.03 -12.28
CA SER A 65 9.83 10.22 -13.45
C SER A 65 10.95 10.93 -14.18
N SER A 66 12.08 10.23 -14.28
CA SER A 66 13.17 10.58 -15.18
C SER A 66 12.61 10.61 -16.60
N GLU A 67 12.70 11.75 -17.27
CA GLU A 67 12.28 11.92 -18.66
C GLU A 67 13.15 11.05 -19.57
N GLY A 68 12.66 9.86 -19.86
CA GLY A 68 13.17 8.97 -20.90
C GLY A 68 11.98 8.18 -21.43
N SER A 69 11.73 8.25 -22.74
CA SER A 69 10.75 7.38 -23.40
C SER A 69 11.22 5.93 -23.26
N GLU A 70 10.78 5.25 -22.21
CA GLU A 70 10.96 3.81 -22.07
C GLU A 70 9.95 3.10 -22.97
N PRO A 71 10.36 2.00 -23.66
CA PRO A 71 9.45 1.21 -24.47
C PRO A 71 8.36 0.58 -23.57
N GLU A 72 7.14 0.51 -24.11
CA GLU A 72 6.01 -0.18 -23.47
C GLU A 72 6.43 -1.59 -23.00
N PRO A 73 6.28 -1.91 -21.70
CA PRO A 73 6.70 -3.19 -21.16
C PRO A 73 5.91 -4.32 -21.79
N THR A 74 6.58 -5.42 -22.13
CA THR A 74 5.93 -6.60 -22.68
C THR A 74 4.97 -7.21 -21.65
N PRO A 75 3.93 -7.98 -22.07
CA PRO A 75 3.03 -8.65 -21.13
C PRO A 75 3.75 -9.52 -20.08
N GLN A 76 4.88 -10.11 -20.44
CA GLN A 76 5.73 -10.85 -19.50
C GLN A 76 6.45 -9.94 -18.50
N GLU A 77 6.92 -8.77 -18.92
CA GLU A 77 7.54 -7.78 -18.02
C GLU A 77 6.52 -7.14 -17.07
N GLN A 78 5.27 -6.97 -17.52
CA GLN A 78 4.15 -6.48 -16.69
C GLN A 78 3.78 -7.49 -15.59
N GLU A 79 3.69 -8.79 -15.92
CA GLU A 79 3.48 -9.85 -14.93
C GLU A 79 4.61 -9.89 -13.89
N GLU A 80 5.87 -9.77 -14.33
CA GLU A 80 7.03 -9.72 -13.44
C GLU A 80 7.05 -8.45 -12.57
N GLU A 81 6.64 -7.29 -13.08
CA GLU A 81 6.58 -6.05 -12.31
C GLU A 81 5.47 -6.08 -11.26
N LYS A 82 4.33 -6.69 -11.61
CA LYS A 82 3.22 -6.96 -10.69
C LYS A 82 3.65 -7.87 -9.53
N GLU A 83 4.49 -8.88 -9.80
CA GLU A 83 5.09 -9.72 -8.75
C GLU A 83 6.05 -8.94 -7.84
N ARG A 84 6.68 -7.86 -8.34
CA ARG A 84 7.62 -7.04 -7.56
C ARG A 84 6.92 -6.07 -6.61
N ARG A 85 5.63 -5.74 -6.81
CA ARG A 85 4.88 -4.87 -5.90
C ARG A 85 4.44 -5.66 -4.66
N LEU A 86 5.11 -5.38 -3.55
CA LEU A 86 4.75 -5.96 -2.26
C LEU A 86 3.34 -5.49 -1.84
N PRO A 87 2.55 -6.36 -1.20
CA PRO A 87 1.25 -5.97 -0.67
C PRO A 87 1.41 -4.91 0.43
N PHE A 88 0.41 -4.02 0.57
CA PHE A 88 0.50 -2.84 1.44
C PHE A 88 0.89 -3.19 2.89
N ASN A 89 0.29 -4.24 3.44
CA ASN A 89 0.58 -4.73 4.79
C ASN A 89 2.06 -5.13 4.98
N VAL A 90 2.69 -5.72 3.95
CA VAL A 90 4.12 -6.03 3.97
C VAL A 90 4.92 -4.74 3.80
N LEU A 91 4.57 -3.87 2.85
CA LEU A 91 5.25 -2.58 2.64
C LEU A 91 5.38 -1.77 3.93
N VAL A 92 4.27 -1.53 4.63
CA VAL A 92 4.28 -0.73 5.87
C VAL A 92 5.08 -1.41 6.98
N SER A 93 5.13 -2.75 7.01
CA SER A 93 5.94 -3.49 8.00
C SER A 93 7.46 -3.40 7.74
N HIS A 94 7.88 -2.87 6.60
CA HIS A 94 9.29 -2.76 6.21
C HIS A 94 9.87 -1.33 6.31
N VAL A 95 9.06 -0.32 6.63
CA VAL A 95 9.52 1.08 6.74
C VAL A 95 10.51 1.29 7.88
N CYS A 96 10.14 0.94 9.12
CA CYS A 96 11.02 0.99 10.28
C CYS A 96 10.57 0.00 11.37
N SER A 97 11.36 -0.15 12.44
CA SER A 97 11.04 -1.09 13.54
C SER A 97 9.71 -0.79 14.23
N ARG A 98 9.39 0.49 14.45
CA ARG A 98 8.12 0.92 15.07
C ARG A 98 6.93 0.57 14.18
N TRP A 99 7.02 0.83 12.88
CA TRP A 99 5.93 0.52 11.95
C TRP A 99 5.71 -0.99 11.83
N ARG A 100 6.79 -1.79 11.86
CA ARG A 100 6.70 -3.24 11.91
C ARG A 100 5.92 -3.74 13.13
N ALA A 101 6.24 -3.22 14.32
CA ALA A 101 5.53 -3.60 15.55
C ALA A 101 4.03 -3.30 15.43
N VAL A 102 3.69 -2.07 15.02
CA VAL A 102 2.29 -1.63 14.85
C VAL A 102 1.55 -2.44 13.78
N ALA A 103 2.21 -2.73 12.64
CA ALA A 103 1.62 -3.50 11.56
C ALA A 103 1.36 -4.97 11.95
N ILE A 104 2.29 -5.62 12.66
CA ILE A 104 2.11 -7.01 13.14
C ILE A 104 1.05 -7.08 14.25
N GLU A 105 0.94 -6.06 15.08
CA GLU A 105 -0.06 -6.01 16.16
C GLU A 105 -1.48 -5.73 15.66
N ASN A 106 -1.64 -5.10 14.50
CA ASN A 106 -2.94 -4.81 13.88
C ASN A 106 -3.46 -6.02 13.07
N PRO A 107 -4.42 -6.81 13.59
CA PRO A 107 -4.82 -8.05 12.93
C PRO A 107 -5.68 -7.82 11.68
N LEU A 108 -6.38 -6.68 11.59
CA LEU A 108 -7.20 -6.34 10.43
C LEU A 108 -6.36 -6.21 9.16
N LEU A 109 -5.11 -5.76 9.28
CA LEU A 109 -4.17 -5.61 8.18
C LEU A 109 -3.75 -6.94 7.54
N TRP A 110 -4.03 -8.08 8.19
CA TRP A 110 -3.71 -9.43 7.72
C TRP A 110 -4.97 -10.24 7.39
N SER A 111 -6.15 -9.62 7.44
CA SER A 111 -7.43 -10.31 7.32
C SER A 111 -7.80 -10.74 5.90
N HIS A 112 -7.20 -10.14 4.87
CA HIS A 112 -7.44 -10.51 3.48
C HIS A 112 -6.39 -11.50 3.00
N ILE A 113 -6.85 -12.70 2.69
CA ILE A 113 -5.99 -13.84 2.39
C ILE A 113 -6.36 -14.38 1.02
N ARG A 114 -5.41 -14.34 0.10
CA ARG A 114 -5.55 -14.88 -1.24
C ARG A 114 -4.78 -16.19 -1.36
N PHE A 115 -5.47 -17.24 -1.79
CA PHE A 115 -4.88 -18.52 -2.16
C PHE A 115 -4.72 -18.55 -3.68
N VAL A 116 -3.48 -18.44 -4.16
CA VAL A 116 -3.10 -18.48 -5.58
C VAL A 116 -2.12 -19.62 -5.81
N GLY A 117 -2.25 -20.30 -6.95
CA GLY A 117 -1.33 -21.36 -7.35
C GLY A 117 -1.46 -22.65 -6.52
N THR A 118 -0.40 -23.46 -6.54
CA THR A 118 -0.36 -24.77 -5.88
C THR A 118 0.19 -24.67 -4.45
N PRO A 119 -0.25 -25.53 -3.51
CA PRO A 119 0.33 -25.63 -2.18
C PRO A 119 1.86 -25.86 -2.19
N PRO A 120 2.60 -25.44 -1.15
CA PRO A 120 2.15 -24.91 0.14
C PRO A 120 1.91 -23.38 0.16
N TYR A 121 0.89 -22.95 0.91
CA TYR A 121 0.47 -21.54 0.98
C TYR A 121 1.12 -20.78 2.15
N ASP A 122 2.44 -20.72 2.20
CA ASP A 122 3.19 -20.18 3.36
C ASP A 122 2.81 -18.73 3.71
N ARG A 123 2.59 -17.89 2.69
CA ARG A 123 2.11 -16.51 2.88
C ARG A 123 0.73 -16.48 3.53
N ALA A 124 -0.20 -17.32 3.06
CA ALA A 124 -1.55 -17.38 3.60
C ALA A 124 -1.56 -17.88 5.05
N THR A 125 -0.74 -18.88 5.37
CA THR A 125 -0.56 -19.38 6.74
C THR A 125 -0.03 -18.28 7.66
N THR A 126 0.98 -17.54 7.22
CA THR A 126 1.53 -16.40 7.99
C THR A 126 0.47 -15.32 8.23
N TYR A 127 -0.38 -15.04 7.24
CA TYR A 127 -1.44 -14.03 7.37
C TYR A 127 -2.53 -14.50 8.33
N LEU A 128 -2.92 -15.77 8.28
CA LEU A 128 -3.86 -16.38 9.23
C LEU A 128 -3.36 -16.25 10.68
N GLU A 129 -2.10 -16.56 10.94
CA GLU A 129 -1.50 -16.44 12.27
C GLU A 129 -1.54 -14.99 12.79
N ARG A 130 -1.31 -14.02 11.90
CA ARG A 130 -1.30 -12.59 12.24
C ARG A 130 -2.70 -11.98 12.38
N ALA A 131 -3.67 -12.47 11.62
CA ALA A 131 -5.06 -12.02 11.67
C ALA A 131 -5.78 -12.40 12.98
N LYS A 132 -5.28 -13.40 13.71
CA LYS A 132 -5.81 -13.83 15.02
C LYS A 132 -7.32 -14.07 14.97
N ALA A 133 -8.11 -13.26 15.67
CA ALA A 133 -9.57 -13.36 15.76
C ALA A 133 -10.31 -12.28 14.92
N ALA A 134 -9.60 -11.56 14.06
CA ALA A 134 -10.23 -10.58 13.17
C ALA A 134 -11.13 -11.29 12.13
N PRO A 135 -12.22 -10.63 11.67
CA PRO A 135 -13.01 -11.12 10.53
C PRO A 135 -12.11 -11.29 9.31
N LEU A 136 -12.22 -12.44 8.62
CA LEU A 136 -11.38 -12.77 7.47
C LEU A 136 -12.15 -12.57 6.15
N ALA A 137 -11.44 -12.06 5.14
CA ALA A 137 -11.89 -12.04 3.75
C ALA A 137 -10.97 -12.98 2.94
N ILE A 138 -11.53 -14.08 2.44
CA ILE A 138 -10.74 -15.13 1.78
C ILE A 138 -11.10 -15.20 0.30
N THR A 139 -10.08 -15.19 -0.56
CA THR A 139 -10.21 -15.34 -2.00
C THR A 139 -9.42 -16.58 -2.46
N VAL A 140 -10.03 -17.42 -3.30
CA VAL A 140 -9.44 -18.68 -3.79
C VAL A 140 -9.48 -18.66 -5.31
N ASP A 141 -8.32 -18.55 -5.93
CA ASP A 141 -8.19 -18.61 -7.37
C ASP A 141 -7.96 -20.07 -7.82
N ARG A 142 -8.90 -20.59 -8.62
CA ARG A 142 -8.83 -21.96 -9.15
C ARG A 142 -8.57 -21.99 -10.66
N THR A 143 -8.30 -20.83 -11.26
CA THR A 143 -8.16 -20.71 -12.72
C THR A 143 -6.78 -21.12 -13.22
N THR A 144 -5.77 -21.12 -12.36
CA THR A 144 -4.41 -21.58 -12.67
C THR A 144 -4.31 -23.11 -12.69
N MET A 145 -5.05 -23.77 -13.59
CA MET A 145 -4.67 -25.13 -14.02
C MET A 145 -3.55 -24.95 -15.04
N THR A 146 -2.29 -24.94 -14.58
CA THR A 146 -1.16 -25.20 -15.48
C THR A 146 -1.30 -26.63 -16.00
N PRO A 147 -1.53 -26.86 -17.30
CA PRO A 147 -1.59 -28.22 -17.83
C PRO A 147 -0.20 -28.88 -17.66
N THR A 148 -0.21 -30.08 -17.10
CA THR A 148 0.96 -30.95 -16.89
C THR A 148 1.49 -31.51 -18.21
#